data_AF-A0A1G7MZ62-F1
#
_entry.id   AF-A0A1G7MZ62-F1
#
_cell.length_a   1.000
_cell.length_b   1.000
_cell.length_c   1.000
_cell.angle_alpha   90.00
_cell.angle_beta   90.00
_cell.angle_gamma   90.00
#
_symmetry.space_group_name_H-M   'P 1'
#
loop_
_entity.id
_entity.type
_entity.pdbx_description
1 polymer ?
#
loop_
_entity_poly.entity_id
_entity_poly.type
_entity_poly.pdbx_seq_one_letter_code
_entity_poly.pdbx_strand_id
1 'polypeptide(L)'
;MKWITRERPKIDRLACPFFWTNLTNKKTEPKGELLKRIEKDFGSYDKLKTYLAKTSKDVDGNGWGILGYQPYSDKLTILQCENHEKLTQWGVIPLLVIDVWEHAYYLKYKNKRTDFVDNMLQIINWDDVADRLNTATKLV
;
A
#
# COMPACT_ATOMS: atom_id res chain seq x y z
N MET A 1 -4.63 18.70 -4.27
CA MET A 1 -4.39 18.92 -2.82
C MET A 1 -5.65 19.39 -2.07
N LYS A 2 -6.87 18.98 -2.46
CA LYS A 2 -8.15 19.40 -1.83
C LYS A 2 -9.04 18.23 -1.39
N TRP A 3 -8.49 17.01 -1.32
CA TRP A 3 -9.28 15.80 -1.07
C TRP A 3 -9.35 15.40 0.41
N ILE A 4 -8.46 15.91 1.27
CA ILE A 4 -8.31 15.41 2.65
C ILE A 4 -9.14 16.21 3.67
N THR A 5 -9.68 17.38 3.30
CA THR A 5 -10.25 18.33 4.28
C THR A 5 -11.74 18.64 4.12
N ARG A 6 -12.47 17.98 3.21
CA ARG A 6 -13.91 18.25 3.04
C ARG A 6 -14.74 17.10 3.63
N GLU A 7 -15.67 17.47 4.50
CA GLU A 7 -16.51 16.60 5.34
C GLU A 7 -16.99 15.34 4.62
N ARG A 8 -16.75 14.18 5.26
CA ARG A 8 -16.93 12.85 4.66
C ARG A 8 -18.41 12.53 4.45
N PRO A 9 -18.89 12.29 3.21
CA PRO A 9 -20.22 11.76 2.97
C PRO A 9 -20.34 10.34 3.53
N LYS A 10 -21.49 9.99 4.11
CA LYS A 10 -21.73 8.67 4.74
C LYS A 10 -21.57 7.46 3.80
N ILE A 11 -21.44 7.67 2.49
CA ILE A 11 -21.36 6.61 1.48
C ILE A 11 -19.93 6.04 1.32
N ASP A 12 -18.90 6.75 1.79
CA ASP A 12 -17.48 6.32 1.70
C ASP A 12 -17.03 5.41 2.87
N ARG A 13 -17.95 4.96 3.73
CA ARG A 13 -17.64 4.06 4.86
C ARG A 13 -17.40 2.60 4.44
N LEU A 14 -17.53 2.27 3.16
CA LEU A 14 -17.22 0.94 2.61
C LEU A 14 -15.75 0.82 2.19
N ALA A 15 -14.99 1.91 2.15
CA ALA A 15 -13.54 1.86 1.98
C ALA A 15 -12.88 1.37 3.29
N CYS A 16 -12.05 0.33 3.17
CA CYS A 16 -11.35 -0.30 4.28
C CYS A 16 -10.70 0.76 5.20
N PRO A 17 -10.88 0.72 6.54
CA PRO A 17 -10.25 1.67 7.47
C PRO A 17 -8.72 1.77 7.28
N PHE A 18 -8.12 0.72 6.72
CA PHE A 18 -6.71 0.53 6.43
C PHE A 18 -6.16 1.45 5.34
N PHE A 19 -6.97 1.88 4.37
CA PHE A 19 -6.50 2.67 3.22
C PHE A 19 -6.22 4.13 3.59
N TRP A 20 -7.08 4.73 4.41
CA TRP A 20 -6.99 6.17 4.73
C TRP A 20 -5.84 6.52 5.67
N THR A 21 -5.44 5.60 6.55
CA THR A 21 -4.28 5.76 7.46
C THR A 21 -2.94 5.65 6.74
N ASN A 22 -2.92 4.98 5.58
CA ASN A 22 -1.73 4.85 4.72
C ASN A 22 -1.36 6.14 3.99
N LEU A 23 -2.21 7.19 4.04
CA LEU A 23 -2.03 8.40 3.24
C LEU A 23 -1.73 9.61 4.13
N THR A 24 -0.72 10.37 3.75
CA THR A 24 -0.33 11.61 4.43
C THR A 24 0.00 12.69 3.41
N ASN A 25 -0.26 13.96 3.77
CA ASN A 25 0.18 15.11 2.97
C ASN A 25 1.67 15.41 3.16
N LYS A 26 2.34 14.75 4.10
CA LYS A 26 3.77 14.92 4.36
C LYS A 26 4.54 13.80 3.69
N LYS A 27 5.52 14.13 2.86
CA LYS A 27 6.43 13.12 2.33
C LYS A 27 7.19 12.48 3.50
N THR A 28 6.91 11.22 3.77
CA THR A 28 7.65 10.41 4.74
C THR A 28 8.54 9.45 3.96
N GLU A 29 9.61 8.98 4.58
CA GLU A 29 10.50 7.97 4.00
C GLU A 29 10.68 6.87 5.05
N PRO A 30 10.83 5.60 4.63
CA PRO A 30 11.04 4.51 5.56
C PRO A 30 12.35 4.74 6.32
N LYS A 31 12.30 4.61 7.64
CA LYS A 31 13.45 4.79 8.54
C LYS A 31 13.59 3.61 9.49
N GLY A 32 14.76 3.50 10.11
CA GLY A 32 15.01 2.52 11.17
C GLY A 32 14.88 1.08 10.69
N GLU A 33 14.15 0.27 11.44
CA GLU A 33 13.99 -1.16 11.20
C GLU A 33 13.28 -1.48 9.87
N LEU A 34 12.30 -0.65 9.49
CA LEU A 34 11.59 -0.80 8.23
C LEU A 34 12.55 -0.67 7.04
N LEU A 35 13.41 0.35 7.04
CA LEU A 35 14.39 0.55 5.96
C LEU A 35 15.38 -0.62 5.87
N LYS A 36 15.90 -1.10 7.01
CA LYS A 36 16.82 -2.25 7.04
C LYS A 36 16.20 -3.50 6.44
N ARG A 37 14.93 -3.78 6.75
CA ARG A 37 14.19 -4.93 6.20
C ARG A 37 13.91 -4.77 4.71
N ILE A 38 13.56 -3.55 4.27
CA ILE A 38 13.40 -3.23 2.85
C ILE A 38 14.70 -3.48 2.09
N GLU A 39 15.83 -3.02 2.61
CA GLU A 39 17.15 -3.22 1.99
C GLU A 39 17.55 -4.70 1.99
N LYS A 40 17.23 -5.45 3.07
CA LYS A 40 17.47 -6.89 3.16
C LYS A 40 16.68 -7.69 2.11
N ASP A 41 15.40 -7.39 1.93
CA ASP A 41 14.50 -8.20 1.11
C ASP A 41 14.45 -7.75 -0.36
N PHE A 42 14.53 -6.45 -0.62
CA PHE A 42 14.42 -5.87 -1.97
C PHE A 42 15.72 -5.26 -2.48
N GLY A 43 16.76 -5.18 -1.65
CA GLY A 43 18.06 -4.60 -1.97
C GLY A 43 18.11 -3.08 -1.78
N SER A 44 17.06 -2.34 -2.15
CA SER A 44 16.98 -0.91 -1.92
C SER A 44 15.53 -0.40 -1.88
N TYR A 45 15.34 0.77 -1.27
CA TYR A 45 14.04 1.43 -1.24
C TYR A 45 13.49 1.76 -2.64
N ASP A 46 14.35 2.16 -3.58
CA ASP A 46 13.90 2.46 -4.94
C ASP A 46 13.50 1.20 -5.72
N LYS A 47 14.16 0.06 -5.45
CA LYS A 47 13.73 -1.25 -5.97
C LYS A 47 12.36 -1.62 -5.42
N LEU A 48 12.13 -1.46 -4.11
CA LEU A 48 10.82 -1.68 -3.50
C LEU A 48 9.74 -0.84 -4.19
N LYS A 49 9.95 0.48 -4.34
CA LYS A 49 8.98 1.35 -5.03
C LYS A 49 8.69 0.87 -6.44
N THR A 50 9.74 0.47 -7.17
CA THR A 50 9.60 -0.01 -8.55
C THR A 50 8.77 -1.28 -8.61
N TYR A 51 9.04 -2.25 -7.74
CA TYR A 51 8.26 -3.49 -7.67
C TYR A 51 6.83 -3.26 -7.21
N LEU A 52 6.62 -2.38 -6.24
CA LEU A 52 5.29 -2.04 -5.74
C LEU A 52 4.47 -1.31 -6.81
N ALA A 53 5.09 -0.35 -7.52
CA ALA A 53 4.48 0.35 -8.64
C ALA A 53 4.09 -0.62 -9.75
N LYS A 54 5.01 -1.50 -10.14
CA LYS A 54 4.79 -2.49 -11.20
C LYS A 54 3.65 -3.43 -10.82
N THR A 55 3.72 -4.06 -9.65
CA THR A 55 2.69 -5.00 -9.18
C THR A 55 1.31 -4.36 -9.08
N SER A 56 1.24 -3.10 -8.62
CA SER A 56 -0.04 -2.37 -8.54
C SER A 56 -0.60 -1.98 -9.91
N LYS A 57 0.27 -1.73 -10.91
CA LYS A 57 -0.15 -1.39 -12.28
C LYS A 57 -0.60 -2.62 -13.05
N ASP A 58 0.07 -3.75 -12.81
CA ASP A 58 -0.15 -5.04 -13.47
C ASP A 58 -1.37 -5.81 -12.91
N VAL A 59 -2.12 -5.24 -11.95
CA VAL A 59 -3.35 -5.86 -11.43
C VAL A 59 -4.41 -5.96 -12.51
N ASP A 60 -4.83 -7.17 -12.87
CA ASP A 60 -5.89 -7.36 -13.85
C ASP A 60 -7.27 -7.02 -13.24
N GLY A 61 -7.96 -6.09 -13.88
CA GLY A 61 -9.28 -5.62 -13.44
C GLY A 61 -9.21 -4.75 -12.17
N ASN A 62 -10.00 -5.13 -11.16
CA ASN A 62 -10.08 -4.45 -9.86
C ASN A 62 -9.25 -5.21 -8.83
N GLY A 63 -8.55 -4.49 -7.96
CA GLY A 63 -7.75 -5.13 -6.94
C GLY A 63 -6.85 -4.16 -6.18
N TRP A 64 -5.79 -4.73 -5.59
CA TRP A 64 -4.93 -4.04 -4.65
C TRP A 64 -3.47 -4.48 -4.81
N GLY A 65 -2.54 -3.53 -4.72
CA GLY A 65 -1.13 -3.80 -4.50
C GLY A 65 -0.82 -3.78 -3.01
N ILE A 66 -0.28 -4.87 -2.47
CA ILE A 66 -0.09 -5.03 -1.02
C ILE A 66 1.40 -5.23 -0.72
N LEU A 67 1.96 -4.43 0.18
CA LEU A 67 3.20 -4.76 0.87
C LEU A 67 2.83 -5.44 2.18
N GLY A 68 3.25 -6.67 2.36
CA GLY A 68 2.95 -7.48 3.53
C GLY A 68 4.20 -8.02 4.21
N TYR A 69 4.05 -8.38 5.48
CA TYR A 69 5.06 -9.08 6.27
C TYR A 69 4.65 -10.55 6.42
N GLN A 70 5.54 -11.45 6.05
CA GLN A 70 5.38 -12.89 6.26
C GLN A 70 6.10 -13.27 7.57
N PRO A 71 5.37 -13.58 8.65
CA PRO A 71 5.95 -13.90 9.95
C PRO A 71 6.75 -15.20 9.91
N TYR A 72 6.29 -16.20 9.15
CA TYR A 72 6.95 -17.50 9.05
C TYR A 72 8.38 -17.44 8.49
N SER A 73 8.62 -16.56 7.54
CA SER A 73 9.94 -16.41 6.90
C SER A 73 10.71 -15.18 7.39
N ASP A 74 10.11 -14.36 8.26
CA ASP A 74 10.61 -13.05 8.68
C ASP A 74 11.02 -12.15 7.49
N LYS A 75 10.15 -12.07 6.47
CA LYS A 75 10.42 -11.34 5.21
C LYS A 75 9.26 -10.45 4.81
N LEU A 76 9.58 -9.34 4.14
CA LEU A 76 8.63 -8.51 3.43
C LEU A 76 8.34 -9.10 2.04
N THR A 77 7.08 -9.07 1.66
CA THR A 77 6.60 -9.57 0.36
C THR A 77 5.68 -8.55 -0.29
N ILE A 78 5.69 -8.49 -1.62
CA ILE A 78 4.73 -7.68 -2.39
C ILE A 78 3.75 -8.67 -3.03
N LEU A 79 2.47 -8.42 -2.81
CA LEU A 79 1.37 -9.23 -3.33
C LEU A 79 0.49 -8.40 -4.24
N GLN A 80 -0.06 -9.07 -5.25
CA GLN A 80 -1.19 -8.61 -6.03
C GLN A 80 -2.44 -9.30 -5.50
N CYS A 81 -3.42 -8.50 -5.10
CA CYS A 81 -4.74 -9.00 -4.73
C CYS A 81 -5.72 -8.61 -5.83
N GLU A 82 -6.39 -9.59 -6.43
CA GLU A 82 -7.50 -9.33 -7.35
C GLU A 82 -8.83 -9.40 -6.61
N ASN A 83 -9.74 -8.47 -6.95
CA ASN A 83 -10.98 -8.20 -6.22
C ASN A 83 -10.72 -7.90 -4.74
N HIS A 84 -10.99 -8.85 -3.84
CA HIS A 84 -10.75 -8.71 -2.40
C HIS A 84 -9.89 -9.84 -1.80
N GLU A 85 -9.75 -10.96 -2.51
CA GLU A 85 -9.25 -12.20 -1.93
C GLU A 85 -8.34 -13.00 -2.87
N LYS A 86 -8.42 -12.77 -4.19
CA LYS A 86 -7.74 -13.62 -5.17
C LYS A 86 -6.26 -13.28 -5.24
N LEU A 87 -5.44 -14.31 -5.49
CA LEU A 87 -3.97 -14.22 -5.59
C LEU A 87 -3.26 -13.73 -4.32
N THR A 88 -3.96 -13.71 -3.18
CA THR A 88 -3.35 -13.39 -1.89
C THR A 88 -2.79 -14.63 -1.20
N GLN A 89 -1.73 -14.42 -0.42
CA GLN A 89 -1.11 -15.47 0.39
C GLN A 89 -1.63 -15.41 1.83
N TRP A 90 -2.09 -16.55 2.34
CA TRP A 90 -2.57 -16.68 3.72
C TRP A 90 -1.43 -16.54 4.73
N GLY A 91 -1.72 -15.87 5.85
CA GLY A 91 -0.75 -15.64 6.92
C GLY A 91 0.19 -14.45 6.70
N VAL A 92 0.03 -13.70 5.59
CA VAL A 92 0.70 -12.41 5.39
C VAL A 92 -0.04 -11.32 6.18
N ILE A 93 0.72 -10.55 6.96
CA ILE A 93 0.20 -9.38 7.66
C ILE A 93 0.34 -8.19 6.71
N PRO A 94 -0.76 -7.59 6.20
CA PRO A 94 -0.65 -6.43 5.32
C PRO A 94 -0.05 -5.26 6.11
N LEU A 95 0.89 -4.54 5.51
CA LEU A 95 1.49 -3.33 6.08
C LEU A 95 1.02 -2.09 5.33
N LEU A 96 1.05 -2.14 4.00
CA LEU A 96 0.59 -1.09 3.10
C LEU A 96 -0.28 -1.71 2.02
N VAL A 97 -1.36 -1.02 1.68
CA VAL A 97 -2.32 -1.45 0.65
C VAL A 97 -2.61 -0.26 -0.27
N ILE A 98 -2.44 -0.48 -1.57
CA ILE A 98 -2.74 0.47 -2.65
C ILE A 98 -3.98 -0.05 -3.36
N ASP A 99 -5.09 0.68 -3.22
CA ASP A 99 -6.34 0.40 -3.92
C ASP A 99 -6.24 0.83 -5.39
N VAL A 100 -6.43 -0.10 -6.32
CA VAL A 100 -6.45 0.17 -7.78
C VAL A 100 -7.81 -0.11 -8.41
N TRP A 101 -8.88 -0.09 -7.62
CA TRP A 101 -10.25 -0.10 -8.13
C TRP A 101 -10.53 1.16 -8.95
N GLU A 102 -11.24 1.02 -10.06
CA GLU A 102 -11.56 2.16 -10.94
C GLU A 102 -12.28 3.28 -10.17
N HIS A 103 -13.13 2.93 -9.20
CA HIS A 103 -13.82 3.93 -8.36
C HIS A 103 -12.86 4.86 -7.58
N ALA A 104 -11.64 4.42 -7.31
CA ALA A 104 -10.69 5.17 -6.48
C ALA A 104 -10.05 6.34 -7.25
N TYR A 105 -9.95 6.24 -8.58
CA TYR A 105 -9.22 7.22 -9.39
C TYR A 105 -9.97 7.74 -10.63
N TYR A 106 -11.07 7.11 -11.04
CA TYR A 106 -11.73 7.43 -12.29
C TYR A 106 -12.17 8.90 -12.40
N LEU A 107 -12.65 9.50 -11.29
CA LEU A 107 -13.10 10.90 -11.26
C LEU A 107 -11.99 11.91 -11.61
N LYS A 108 -10.72 11.60 -11.32
CA LYS A 108 -9.59 12.53 -11.48
C LYS A 108 -8.62 12.11 -12.59
N TYR A 109 -8.40 10.81 -12.75
CA TYR A 109 -7.41 10.25 -13.67
C TYR A 109 -8.04 9.51 -14.86
N LYS A 110 -9.37 9.28 -14.85
CA LYS A 110 -10.08 8.46 -15.85
C LYS A 110 -9.37 7.11 -16.02
N ASN A 111 -8.82 6.84 -17.21
CA ASN A 111 -8.16 5.58 -17.56
C ASN A 111 -6.66 5.58 -17.23
N LYS A 112 -6.12 6.65 -16.66
CA LYS A 112 -4.69 6.77 -16.35
C LYS A 112 -4.34 6.15 -15.00
N ARG A 113 -4.43 4.83 -14.92
CA ARG A 113 -4.05 4.05 -13.73
C ARG A 113 -2.60 4.28 -13.32
N THR A 114 -1.69 4.31 -14.29
CA THR A 114 -0.25 4.51 -14.08
C THR A 114 0.02 5.79 -13.30
N ASP A 115 -0.56 6.91 -13.74
CA ASP A 115 -0.40 8.21 -13.09
C ASP A 115 -0.98 8.22 -11.66
N PHE A 116 -2.09 7.51 -11.44
CA PHE A 116 -2.67 7.39 -10.11
C PHE A 116 -1.73 6.64 -9.16
N VAL A 117 -1.22 5.47 -9.56
CA VAL A 117 -0.28 4.69 -8.75
C VAL A 117 0.98 5.50 -8.44
N ASP A 118 1.54 6.20 -9.43
CA ASP A 118 2.76 7.00 -9.23
C ASP A 118 2.54 8.16 -8.26
N ASN A 119 1.37 8.80 -8.30
CA ASN A 119 1.01 9.84 -7.34
C ASN A 119 0.74 9.26 -5.93
N MET A 120 0.10 8.08 -5.86
CA MET A 120 -0.16 7.39 -4.59
C MET A 120 1.13 7.04 -3.87
N LEU A 121 2.15 6.56 -4.61
CA LEU A 121 3.45 6.22 -4.04
C LEU A 121 4.16 7.42 -3.38
N GLN A 122 3.86 8.65 -3.80
CA GLN A 122 4.45 9.87 -3.23
C GLN A 122 3.81 10.31 -1.91
N ILE A 123 2.59 9.86 -1.64
CA ILE A 123 1.79 10.28 -0.47
C ILE A 123 1.64 9.16 0.57
N ILE A 124 2.41 8.08 0.44
CA ILE A 124 2.45 6.99 1.42
C ILE A 124 2.96 7.51 2.76
N ASN A 125 2.29 7.09 3.83
CA ASN A 125 2.68 7.28 5.21
C ASN A 125 3.57 6.13 5.70
N TRP A 126 4.88 6.28 5.55
CA TRP A 126 5.85 5.27 5.99
C TRP A 126 5.97 5.14 7.50
N ASP A 127 5.56 6.16 8.27
CA ASP A 127 5.55 6.08 9.73
C ASP A 127 4.49 5.07 10.21
N ASP A 128 3.30 5.11 9.62
CA ASP A 128 2.22 4.14 9.92
C ASP A 128 2.61 2.72 9.47
N VAL A 129 3.29 2.58 8.33
CA VAL A 129 3.84 1.30 7.86
C VAL A 129 4.88 0.75 8.85
N ALA A 130 5.73 1.61 9.40
CA ALA A 130 6.72 1.22 10.40
C ALA A 130 6.06 0.79 11.72
N ASP A 131 5.04 1.51 12.19
CA ASP A 131 4.30 1.16 13.40
C ASP A 131 3.55 -0.18 13.27
N ARG A 132 3.00 -0.44 12.08
CA ARG A 132 2.39 -1.74 11.76
C ARG A 132 3.40 -2.86 11.72
N LEU A 133 4.57 -2.63 11.14
CA LEU A 133 5.65 -3.62 11.14
C LEU A 133 6.06 -3.94 12.58
N ASN A 134 6.27 -2.92 13.42
CA ASN A 134 6.62 -3.10 14.84
C ASN A 134 5.55 -3.89 15.61
N THR A 135 4.27 -3.72 15.26
CA THR A 135 3.17 -4.48 15.84
C THR A 135 3.17 -5.91 15.33
N ALA A 136 3.35 -6.11 14.02
CA ALA A 136 3.39 -7.41 13.38
C ALA A 136 4.51 -8.30 13.91
N THR A 137 5.70 -7.72 14.16
CA THR A 137 6.85 -8.44 14.73
C THR A 137 6.65 -8.87 16.19
N LYS A 138 5.68 -8.28 16.91
CA LYS A 138 5.36 -8.66 18.30
C LYS A 138 4.27 -9.72 18.40
N LEU A 139 3.56 -10.00 17.31
CA LEU A 139 2.50 -11.01 17.25
C LEU A 139 3.05 -12.42 16.99
N VAL A 140 4.33 -12.50 16.62
CA VAL A 140 5.11 -13.73 16.42
C VAL A 140 5.95 -13.97 17.66
#